data_AF-A0A0H1BAH5-F1
#
_entry.id   AF-A0A0H1BAH5-F1
#
_cell.length_a   1.000
_cell.length_b   1.000
_cell.length_c   1.000
_cell.angle_alpha   90.00
_cell.angle_beta   90.00
_cell.angle_gamma   90.00
#
_symmetry.space_group_name_H-M   'P 1'
#
loop_
_entity.id
_entity.type
_entity.pdbx_description
1 polymer ?
#
loop_
_entity_poly.entity_id
_entity_poly.type
_entity_poly.pdbx_seq_one_letter_code
_entity_poly.pdbx_strand_id
1 'polypeptide(L)'
;MIQIPANFLGPDPGTGKPRTTGDLDVIVADLREVAERGLREDPPVRFAYEALAWSTHVDTWEACWEVVQRVDRANFGICLDTFNLAGRVYADPAVRGGKVVNADANLRASLARLVAAVDVRKVFYIQVVDAERLERPLVKGHEWHVSGQPSRMSWSRNARLFAFEEERGGYLPILAVARAFFDLGFEGWVSLELFSRSTADPKPDTPAAHARRGAESWRKLVRYLGLKADVSWHIVDRTEGV
;
A
#
# COMPACT_ATOMS: atom_id res chain seq x y z
N MET A 1 0.52 -0.55 -17.51
CA MET A 1 0.74 0.33 -16.35
C MET A 1 1.80 -0.31 -15.47
N ILE A 2 2.74 0.46 -14.94
CA ILE A 2 3.85 -0.01 -14.10
C ILE A 2 3.80 0.72 -12.76
N GLN A 3 3.86 -0.01 -11.65
CA GLN A 3 4.03 0.56 -10.32
C GLN A 3 5.50 0.87 -10.07
N ILE A 4 5.80 2.06 -9.56
CA ILE A 4 7.14 2.45 -9.12
C ILE A 4 7.06 2.70 -7.61
N PRO A 5 7.48 1.75 -6.77
CA PRO A 5 7.53 1.98 -5.34
C PRO A 5 8.70 2.92 -4.98
N ALA A 6 8.49 3.81 -4.02
CA ALA A 6 9.52 4.69 -3.49
C ALA A 6 10.66 3.89 -2.84
N ASN A 7 11.89 4.31 -3.10
CA ASN A 7 13.08 3.58 -2.66
C ASN A 7 13.22 3.53 -1.14
N PHE A 8 13.73 2.41 -0.61
CA PHE A 8 13.88 2.11 0.81
C PHE A 8 15.28 1.60 1.16
N LEU A 9 16.23 1.70 0.23
CA LEU A 9 17.61 1.30 0.51
C LEU A 9 18.22 2.23 1.56
N GLY A 10 18.84 1.62 2.56
CA GLY A 10 19.71 2.32 3.50
C GLY A 10 21.08 2.63 2.91
N PRO A 11 21.99 3.22 3.72
CA PRO A 11 23.37 3.45 3.31
C PRO A 11 24.07 2.16 2.90
N ASP A 12 25.12 2.31 2.11
CA ASP A 12 25.97 1.20 1.68
C ASP A 12 26.63 0.50 2.88
N PRO A 13 26.52 -0.83 3.01
CA PRO A 13 27.04 -1.54 4.19
C PRO A 13 28.57 -1.48 4.34
N GLY A 14 29.32 -1.29 3.24
CA GLY A 14 30.78 -1.26 3.27
C GLY A 14 31.36 0.13 3.49
N THR A 15 30.71 1.16 2.91
CA THR A 15 31.21 2.54 2.90
C THR A 15 30.43 3.50 3.77
N GLY A 16 29.22 3.13 4.21
CA GLY A 16 28.31 3.98 4.96
C GLY A 16 27.71 5.15 4.15
N LYS A 17 28.00 5.24 2.85
CA LYS A 17 27.53 6.34 2.00
C LYS A 17 26.05 6.16 1.62
N PRO A 18 25.28 7.25 1.44
CA PRO A 18 23.92 7.15 0.91
C PRO A 18 23.89 6.42 -0.45
N ARG A 19 22.96 5.48 -0.60
CA ARG A 19 22.68 4.79 -1.88
C ARG A 19 21.51 5.39 -2.65
N THR A 20 20.78 6.27 -1.98
CA THR A 20 19.58 6.95 -2.43
C THR A 20 19.74 8.42 -2.09
N THR A 21 19.02 9.28 -2.81
CA THR A 21 19.00 10.71 -2.55
C THR A 21 17.62 11.13 -2.06
N GLY A 22 17.60 12.04 -1.08
CA GLY A 22 16.40 12.77 -0.67
C GLY A 22 16.25 14.11 -1.39
N ASP A 23 17.16 14.41 -2.33
CA ASP A 23 17.05 15.58 -3.19
C ASP A 23 15.83 15.42 -4.11
N LEU A 24 14.79 16.19 -3.81
CA LEU A 24 13.52 16.12 -4.50
C LEU A 24 13.63 16.51 -5.97
N ASP A 25 14.54 17.41 -6.33
CA ASP A 25 14.69 17.84 -7.73
C ASP A 25 15.32 16.72 -8.57
N VAL A 26 16.25 15.96 -7.98
CA VAL A 26 16.80 14.75 -8.61
C VAL A 26 15.74 13.67 -8.75
N ILE A 27 14.98 13.38 -7.68
CA ILE A 27 13.90 12.38 -7.71
C ILE A 27 12.88 12.71 -8.81
N VAL A 28 12.46 13.98 -8.89
CA VAL A 28 11.50 14.44 -9.89
C VAL A 28 12.08 14.37 -11.29
N ALA A 29 13.34 14.75 -11.50
CA ALA A 29 13.99 14.68 -12.80
C ALA A 29 14.03 13.24 -13.34
N ASP A 30 14.44 12.28 -12.50
CA ASP A 30 14.52 10.86 -12.85
C ASP A 30 13.14 10.29 -13.20
N LEU A 31 12.12 10.56 -12.37
CA LEU A 31 10.76 10.08 -12.59
C LEU A 31 10.08 10.74 -13.80
N ARG A 32 10.41 12.00 -14.09
CA ARG A 32 9.96 12.69 -15.30
C ARG A 32 10.58 12.07 -16.55
N GLU A 33 11.86 11.74 -16.53
CA GLU A 33 12.52 11.02 -17.63
C GLU A 33 11.86 9.66 -17.88
N VAL A 34 11.51 8.91 -16.82
CA VAL A 34 10.74 7.65 -16.93
C VAL A 34 9.39 7.89 -17.60
N ALA A 35 8.65 8.91 -17.15
CA ALA A 35 7.35 9.26 -17.73
C ALA A 35 7.46 9.63 -19.22
N GLU A 36 8.44 10.47 -19.58
CA GLU A 36 8.71 10.88 -20.96
C GLU A 36 9.06 9.70 -21.88
N ARG A 37 9.84 8.74 -21.38
CA ARG A 37 10.13 7.51 -22.13
C ARG A 37 8.88 6.68 -22.35
N GLY A 38 8.07 6.48 -21.30
CA GLY A 38 6.82 5.73 -21.44
C GLY A 38 5.80 6.37 -22.37
N LEU A 39 5.83 7.71 -22.55
CA LEU A 39 4.99 8.39 -23.55
C LEU A 39 5.39 8.07 -24.99
N ARG A 40 6.62 7.62 -25.25
CA ARG A 40 7.12 7.27 -26.59
C ARG A 40 6.78 5.85 -27.03
N GLU A 41 6.29 5.03 -26.11
CA GLU A 41 5.86 3.66 -26.39
C GLU A 41 4.47 3.64 -27.06
N ASP A 42 4.18 2.57 -27.80
CA ASP A 42 2.88 2.31 -28.42
C ASP A 42 2.31 0.95 -27.94
N PRO A 43 1.30 0.93 -27.06
CA PRO A 43 0.61 2.08 -26.47
C PRO A 43 1.43 2.79 -25.37
N PRO A 44 1.17 4.07 -25.06
CA PRO A 44 1.86 4.80 -24.00
C PRO A 44 1.79 4.09 -22.64
N VAL A 45 2.94 3.95 -21.98
CA VAL A 45 3.04 3.32 -20.67
C VAL A 45 2.70 4.32 -19.58
N ARG A 46 1.76 3.93 -18.71
CA ARG A 46 1.40 4.67 -17.48
C ARG A 46 2.19 4.18 -16.28
N PHE A 47 2.60 5.09 -15.41
CA PHE A 47 3.33 4.82 -14.17
C PHE A 47 2.54 5.32 -12.95
N ALA A 48 2.48 4.51 -11.91
CA ALA A 48 1.92 4.89 -10.61
C ALA A 48 3.02 4.87 -9.56
N TYR A 49 3.33 6.04 -8.99
CA TYR A 49 4.28 6.17 -7.91
C TYR A 49 3.62 5.85 -6.57
N GLU A 50 4.33 5.16 -5.69
CA GLU A 50 3.78 4.70 -4.41
C GLU A 50 4.73 5.03 -3.26
N ALA A 51 4.21 5.66 -2.22
CA ALA A 51 4.93 5.80 -0.95
C ALA A 51 4.81 4.50 -0.15
N LEU A 52 5.93 3.89 0.22
CA LEU A 52 5.90 2.81 1.20
C LEU A 52 6.06 3.38 2.60
N ALA A 53 5.37 2.84 3.61
CA ALA A 53 5.47 3.32 5.00
C ALA A 53 6.88 3.18 5.63
N TRP A 54 7.82 2.62 4.86
CA TRP A 54 9.21 2.39 5.22
C TRP A 54 10.21 2.89 4.16
N SER A 55 9.77 3.65 3.17
CA SER A 55 10.67 4.27 2.19
C SER A 55 11.62 5.26 2.86
N THR A 56 12.82 5.44 2.29
CA THR A 56 13.88 6.24 2.91
C THR A 56 13.58 7.74 2.87
N HIS A 57 12.93 8.21 1.80
CA HIS A 57 12.72 9.64 1.55
C HIS A 57 11.25 10.01 1.27
N VAL A 58 10.49 9.13 0.62
CA VAL A 58 9.08 9.37 0.26
C VAL A 58 8.21 8.30 0.91
N ASP A 59 7.87 8.52 2.18
CA ASP A 59 7.19 7.53 3.05
C ASP A 59 5.76 7.96 3.46
N THR A 60 5.26 9.05 2.90
CA THR A 60 3.91 9.59 3.11
C THR A 60 3.21 9.81 1.77
N TRP A 61 1.88 9.75 1.77
CA TRP A 61 1.11 10.06 0.57
C TRP A 61 1.31 11.54 0.17
N GLU A 62 1.51 12.45 1.13
CA GLU A 62 1.79 13.86 0.87
C GLU A 62 3.07 14.05 0.04
N ALA A 63 4.18 13.43 0.46
CA ALA A 63 5.45 13.53 -0.26
C ALA A 63 5.38 12.87 -1.64
N CYS A 64 4.65 11.75 -1.76
CA CYS A 64 4.42 11.09 -3.04
C CYS A 64 3.57 11.96 -3.97
N TRP A 65 2.55 12.63 -3.43
CA TRP A 65 1.72 13.57 -4.17
C TRP A 65 2.53 14.77 -4.67
N GLU A 66 3.40 15.34 -3.84
CA GLU A 66 4.29 16.42 -4.26
C GLU A 66 5.17 16.01 -5.44
N VAL A 67 5.75 14.79 -5.41
CA VAL A 67 6.51 14.24 -6.53
C VAL A 67 5.64 14.12 -7.79
N VAL A 68 4.43 13.57 -7.68
CA VAL A 68 3.51 13.42 -8.82
C VAL A 68 3.12 14.77 -9.43
N GLN A 69 2.87 15.78 -8.59
CA GLN A 69 2.59 17.14 -9.04
C GLN A 69 3.79 17.75 -9.76
N ARG A 70 5.01 17.57 -9.25
CA ARG A 70 6.22 18.12 -9.87
C ARG A 70 6.61 17.38 -11.14
N VAL A 71 6.45 16.05 -11.22
CA VAL A 71 6.72 15.29 -12.46
C VAL A 71 5.85 15.80 -13.60
N ASP A 72 4.58 16.09 -13.31
CA ASP A 72 3.62 16.76 -14.20
C ASP A 72 3.51 16.13 -15.60
N ARG A 73 3.20 14.82 -15.65
CA ARG A 73 2.95 14.10 -16.92
C ARG A 73 1.65 13.32 -16.89
N ALA A 74 0.92 13.30 -18.01
CA ALA A 74 -0.39 12.66 -18.10
C ALA A 74 -0.34 11.14 -17.84
N ASN A 75 0.78 10.50 -18.15
CA ASN A 75 1.02 9.08 -17.90
C ASN A 75 1.71 8.80 -16.55
N PHE A 76 1.85 9.78 -15.66
CA PHE A 76 2.43 9.61 -14.33
C PHE A 76 1.43 10.02 -13.25
N GLY A 77 1.12 9.08 -12.35
CA GLY A 77 0.12 9.24 -11.30
C GLY A 77 0.56 8.61 -9.99
N ILE A 78 -0.36 8.54 -9.04
CA ILE A 78 -0.18 7.97 -7.70
C ILE A 78 -0.92 6.65 -7.55
N CYS A 79 -0.32 5.72 -6.81
CA CYS A 79 -1.01 4.60 -6.16
C CYS A 79 -1.30 4.98 -4.70
N LEU A 80 -2.55 4.89 -4.27
CA LEU A 80 -2.92 5.06 -2.86
C LEU A 80 -3.15 3.69 -2.21
N ASP A 81 -2.32 3.33 -1.23
CA ASP A 81 -2.39 2.07 -0.49
C ASP A 81 -2.85 2.31 0.96
N THR A 82 -3.92 1.61 1.38
CA THR A 82 -4.44 1.69 2.74
C THR A 82 -3.45 1.21 3.80
N PHE A 83 -2.66 0.16 3.52
CA PHE A 83 -1.62 -0.33 4.43
C PHE A 83 -0.51 0.70 4.58
N ASN A 84 0.01 1.24 3.47
CA ASN A 84 1.11 2.19 3.56
C ASN A 84 0.69 3.49 4.24
N LEU A 85 -0.48 4.03 3.93
CA LEU A 85 -1.00 5.22 4.61
C LEU A 85 -1.20 4.97 6.11
N ALA A 86 -1.95 3.92 6.49
CA ALA A 86 -2.23 3.63 7.89
C ALA A 86 -0.96 3.19 8.64
N GLY A 87 -0.09 2.43 7.98
CA GLY A 87 1.22 2.03 8.46
C GLY A 87 2.10 3.22 8.82
N ARG A 88 1.92 4.37 8.16
CA ARG A 88 2.69 5.57 8.46
C ARG A 88 2.14 6.40 9.61
N VAL A 89 0.82 6.61 9.66
CA VAL A 89 0.19 7.61 10.56
C VAL A 89 -0.63 7.02 11.70
N TYR A 90 -0.97 5.73 11.65
CA TYR A 90 -1.83 5.06 12.63
C TYR A 90 -1.12 3.91 13.35
N ALA A 91 -0.40 3.07 12.60
CA ALA A 91 0.20 1.85 13.10
C ALA A 91 1.71 1.96 13.32
N ASP A 92 2.21 1.22 14.31
CA ASP A 92 3.64 0.93 14.46
C ASP A 92 3.83 -0.48 15.01
N PRO A 93 4.38 -1.42 14.22
CA PRO A 93 4.58 -2.79 14.68
C PRO A 93 5.66 -2.92 15.75
N ALA A 94 6.50 -1.89 15.96
CA ALA A 94 7.59 -1.91 16.95
C ALA A 94 7.16 -1.38 18.33
N VAL A 95 5.90 -0.98 18.53
CA VAL A 95 5.40 -0.50 19.83
C VAL A 95 4.35 -1.43 20.40
N ARG A 96 4.29 -1.50 21.73
CA ARG A 96 3.28 -2.30 22.43
C ARG A 96 1.88 -1.82 22.04
N GLY A 97 1.06 -2.75 21.59
CA GLY A 97 -0.31 -2.46 21.17
C GLY A 97 -0.46 -1.94 19.74
N GLY A 98 0.63 -1.78 18.97
CA GLY A 98 0.60 -1.65 17.52
C GLY A 98 0.21 -0.27 16.97
N LYS A 99 -0.02 0.74 17.80
CA LYS A 99 -0.46 2.07 17.35
C LYS A 99 0.54 3.16 17.73
N VAL A 100 0.71 4.15 16.86
CA VAL A 100 1.44 5.37 17.22
C VAL A 100 0.66 6.18 18.26
N VAL A 101 1.34 7.11 18.94
CA VAL A 101 0.68 8.07 19.83
C VAL A 101 -0.29 8.93 19.01
N ASN A 102 -1.51 9.13 19.52
CA ASN A 102 -2.59 9.89 18.85
C ASN A 102 -3.02 9.34 17.48
N ALA A 103 -2.85 8.03 17.23
CA ALA A 103 -3.13 7.38 15.95
C ALA A 103 -4.45 7.81 15.28
N ASP A 104 -5.57 7.81 16.01
CA ASP A 104 -6.88 8.16 15.45
C ASP A 104 -6.95 9.64 15.02
N ALA A 105 -6.34 10.56 15.79
CA ALA A 105 -6.31 11.97 15.46
C ALA A 105 -5.38 12.25 14.26
N ASN A 106 -4.20 11.60 14.23
CA ASN A 106 -3.24 11.71 13.13
C ASN A 106 -3.85 11.22 11.82
N LEU A 107 -4.54 10.07 11.86
CA LEU A 107 -5.24 9.52 10.70
C LEU A 107 -6.31 10.49 10.20
N ARG A 108 -7.21 10.97 11.07
CA ARG A 108 -8.26 11.91 10.67
C ARG A 108 -7.69 13.16 10.00
N ALA A 109 -6.63 13.74 10.58
CA ALA A 109 -5.97 14.91 10.01
C ALA A 109 -5.32 14.60 8.65
N SER A 110 -4.70 13.43 8.51
CA SER A 110 -4.10 12.96 7.24
C SER A 110 -5.15 12.77 6.15
N LEU A 111 -6.26 12.10 6.45
CA LEU A 111 -7.33 11.85 5.47
C LEU A 111 -8.02 13.15 5.05
N ALA A 112 -8.22 14.10 5.97
CA ALA A 112 -8.78 15.41 5.63
C ALA A 112 -7.88 16.17 4.63
N ARG A 113 -6.55 16.12 4.80
CA ARG A 113 -5.60 16.70 3.84
C ARG A 113 -5.62 15.97 2.50
N LEU A 114 -5.72 14.63 2.51
CA LEU A 114 -5.76 13.81 1.30
C LEU A 114 -6.94 14.19 0.41
N VAL A 115 -8.14 14.22 0.99
CA VAL A 115 -9.37 14.58 0.27
C VAL A 115 -9.33 16.02 -0.25
N ALA A 116 -8.68 16.93 0.48
CA ALA A 116 -8.58 18.33 0.07
C ALA A 116 -7.54 18.61 -1.03
N ALA A 117 -6.49 17.78 -1.14
CA ALA A 117 -5.31 18.09 -1.96
C ALA A 117 -5.13 17.19 -3.20
N VAL A 118 -5.57 15.93 -3.14
CA VAL A 118 -5.31 14.96 -4.21
C VAL A 118 -6.31 15.13 -5.35
N ASP A 119 -5.80 15.29 -6.57
CA ASP A 119 -6.60 15.26 -7.78
C ASP A 119 -6.79 13.81 -8.24
N VAL A 120 -8.04 13.33 -8.20
CA VAL A 120 -8.42 11.97 -8.56
C VAL A 120 -7.99 11.56 -9.97
N ARG A 121 -7.84 12.51 -10.91
CA ARG A 121 -7.38 12.23 -12.28
C ARG A 121 -5.95 11.68 -12.32
N LYS A 122 -5.17 11.92 -11.27
CA LYS A 122 -3.82 11.39 -11.09
C LYS A 122 -3.79 10.12 -10.23
N VAL A 123 -4.89 9.69 -9.62
CA VAL A 123 -4.98 8.42 -8.92
C VAL A 123 -5.20 7.31 -9.95
N PHE A 124 -4.17 6.50 -10.19
CA PHE A 124 -4.21 5.52 -11.28
C PHE A 124 -4.83 4.19 -10.84
N TYR A 125 -4.59 3.80 -9.60
CA TYR A 125 -5.33 2.75 -8.91
C TYR A 125 -5.12 2.90 -7.40
N ILE A 126 -5.92 2.15 -6.63
CA ILE A 126 -5.78 2.07 -5.19
C ILE A 126 -5.50 0.63 -4.77
N GLN A 127 -4.85 0.47 -3.63
CA GLN A 127 -4.67 -0.82 -2.95
C GLN A 127 -5.42 -0.80 -1.63
N VAL A 128 -6.23 -1.83 -1.40
CA VAL A 128 -7.04 -1.96 -0.17
C VAL A 128 -6.68 -3.26 0.54
N VAL A 129 -5.80 -3.15 1.53
CA VAL A 129 -5.32 -4.25 2.37
C VAL A 129 -5.12 -3.81 3.81
N ASP A 130 -5.25 -4.76 4.73
CA ASP A 130 -5.11 -4.61 6.18
C ASP A 130 -3.78 -5.26 6.64
N ALA A 131 -3.55 -5.27 7.95
CA ALA A 131 -2.49 -6.06 8.54
C ALA A 131 -2.78 -6.47 9.98
N GLU A 132 -2.17 -7.58 10.37
CA GLU A 132 -2.30 -8.19 11.67
C GLU A 132 -1.66 -7.31 12.76
N ARG A 133 -2.38 -7.12 13.86
CA ARG A 133 -1.85 -6.54 15.10
C ARG A 133 -0.97 -7.57 15.81
N LEU A 134 0.33 -7.29 15.87
CA LEU A 134 1.28 -8.21 16.49
C LEU A 134 1.10 -8.29 18.00
N GLU A 135 1.16 -9.51 18.54
CA GLU A 135 1.06 -9.77 19.98
C GLU A 135 2.22 -9.12 20.75
N ARG A 136 3.43 -9.19 20.17
CA ARG A 136 4.65 -8.59 20.72
C ARG A 136 5.27 -7.60 19.73
N PRO A 137 5.95 -6.55 20.21
CA PRO A 137 6.63 -5.59 19.33
C PRO A 137 7.66 -6.26 18.40
N LEU A 138 7.66 -5.83 17.14
CA LEU A 138 8.62 -6.25 16.12
C LEU A 138 9.94 -5.47 16.28
N VAL A 139 10.71 -5.89 17.27
CA VAL A 139 12.04 -5.36 17.64
C VAL A 139 13.06 -6.50 17.75
N LYS A 140 14.33 -6.21 18.09
CA LYS A 140 15.36 -7.24 18.27
C LYS A 140 14.87 -8.35 19.21
N GLY A 141 14.93 -9.59 18.74
CA GLY A 141 14.40 -10.78 19.44
C GLY A 141 13.05 -11.28 18.92
N HIS A 142 12.34 -10.46 18.12
CA HIS A 142 11.18 -10.93 17.36
C HIS A 142 11.63 -11.82 16.18
N GLU A 143 10.90 -12.89 15.89
CA GLU A 143 11.24 -13.84 14.81
C GLU A 143 11.32 -13.20 13.41
N TRP A 144 10.51 -12.18 13.16
CA TRP A 144 10.52 -11.39 11.91
C TRP A 144 11.44 -10.16 11.93
N HIS A 145 12.18 -9.92 13.02
CA HIS A 145 13.12 -8.80 13.06
C HIS A 145 14.35 -9.11 12.21
N VAL A 146 14.65 -8.20 11.28
CA VAL A 146 15.85 -8.25 10.44
C VAL A 146 16.71 -7.03 10.76
N SER A 147 17.98 -7.25 11.14
CA SER A 147 18.89 -6.16 11.48
C SER A 147 19.08 -5.21 10.31
N GLY A 148 18.95 -3.91 10.54
CA GLY A 148 19.05 -2.88 9.50
C GLY A 148 17.80 -2.72 8.61
N GLN A 149 16.75 -3.53 8.84
CA GLN A 149 15.50 -3.41 8.11
C GLN A 149 14.44 -2.68 8.96
N PRO A 150 13.68 -1.72 8.39
CA PRO A 150 12.56 -1.11 9.08
C PRO A 150 11.51 -2.14 9.53
N SER A 151 11.00 -2.01 10.75
CA SER A 151 10.00 -2.93 11.32
C SER A 151 8.73 -3.02 10.46
N ARG A 152 8.30 -1.90 9.87
CA ARG A 152 7.18 -1.81 8.93
C ARG A 152 7.38 -2.64 7.66
N MET A 153 8.62 -2.76 7.17
CA MET A 153 8.93 -3.62 6.02
C MET A 153 8.82 -5.10 6.40
N SER A 154 9.39 -5.50 7.55
CA SER A 154 9.22 -6.87 8.06
C SER A 154 7.75 -7.21 8.29
N TRP A 155 7.00 -6.29 8.88
CA TRP A 155 5.57 -6.44 9.13
C TRP A 155 4.80 -6.58 7.82
N SER A 156 5.03 -5.69 6.85
CA SER A 156 4.42 -5.77 5.52
C SER A 156 4.67 -7.10 4.83
N ARG A 157 5.85 -7.72 4.98
CA ARG A 157 6.17 -8.99 4.30
C ARG A 157 5.54 -10.22 4.94
N ASN A 158 5.18 -10.16 6.22
CA ASN A 158 4.78 -11.33 6.99
C ASN A 158 3.32 -11.32 7.44
N ALA A 159 2.69 -10.14 7.46
CA ALA A 159 1.51 -9.91 8.27
C ALA A 159 0.47 -8.99 7.61
N ARG A 160 0.53 -8.73 6.30
CA ARG A 160 -0.64 -8.14 5.61
C ARG A 160 -1.80 -9.14 5.60
N LEU A 161 -3.00 -8.58 5.60
CA LEU A 161 -4.29 -9.26 5.57
C LEU A 161 -5.16 -8.63 4.49
N PHE A 162 -6.22 -9.32 4.07
CA PHE A 162 -7.29 -8.67 3.33
C PHE A 162 -8.09 -7.76 4.28
N ALA A 163 -8.86 -6.81 3.73
CA ALA A 163 -9.67 -5.93 4.56
C ALA A 163 -10.75 -6.75 5.31
N PHE A 164 -11.03 -6.34 6.56
CA PHE A 164 -12.09 -6.91 7.39
C PHE A 164 -11.86 -8.39 7.78
N GLU A 165 -10.60 -8.71 8.09
CA GLU A 165 -10.16 -9.98 8.68
C GLU A 165 -9.79 -9.80 10.16
N GLU A 166 -10.68 -9.20 10.95
CA GLU A 166 -10.47 -8.97 12.39
C GLU A 166 -10.26 -10.28 13.15
N GLU A 167 -10.85 -11.39 12.69
CA GLU A 167 -10.64 -12.74 13.23
C GLU A 167 -9.19 -13.25 13.04
N ARG A 168 -8.45 -12.64 12.11
CA ARG A 168 -7.02 -12.89 11.87
C ARG A 168 -6.13 -11.79 12.47
N GLY A 169 -6.71 -10.90 13.27
CA GLY A 169 -6.00 -9.80 13.92
C GLY A 169 -5.92 -8.52 13.09
N GLY A 170 -6.69 -8.39 12.00
CA GLY A 170 -6.84 -7.12 11.27
C GLY A 170 -7.28 -6.00 12.22
N TYR A 171 -6.67 -4.82 12.09
CA TYR A 171 -6.94 -3.70 13.02
C TYR A 171 -6.71 -2.32 12.41
N LEU A 172 -6.24 -2.25 11.15
CA LEU A 172 -6.07 -0.98 10.49
C LEU A 172 -7.46 -0.37 10.20
N PRO A 173 -7.56 0.98 10.18
CA PRO A 173 -8.81 1.68 9.99
C PRO A 173 -9.22 1.69 8.50
N ILE A 174 -9.24 0.52 7.86
CA ILE A 174 -9.33 0.35 6.41
C ILE A 174 -10.58 1.00 5.83
N LEU A 175 -11.73 0.86 6.51
CA LEU A 175 -12.96 1.47 6.04
C LEU A 175 -12.87 3.00 5.92
N ALA A 176 -12.22 3.66 6.90
CA ALA A 176 -12.06 5.11 6.90
C ALA A 176 -11.09 5.57 5.80
N VAL A 177 -9.98 4.84 5.62
CA VAL A 177 -8.98 5.17 4.60
C VAL A 177 -9.54 4.93 3.19
N ALA A 178 -10.15 3.76 2.96
CA ALA A 178 -10.77 3.46 1.68
C ALA A 178 -11.90 4.44 1.36
N ARG A 179 -12.74 4.81 2.34
CA ARG A 179 -13.76 5.85 2.15
C ARG A 179 -13.14 7.16 1.64
N ALA A 180 -12.05 7.62 2.24
CA ALA A 180 -11.36 8.82 1.77
C ALA A 180 -10.88 8.71 0.32
N PHE A 181 -10.43 7.53 -0.12
CA PHE A 181 -10.04 7.31 -1.52
C PHE A 181 -11.25 7.37 -2.47
N PHE A 182 -12.38 6.79 -2.10
CA PHE A 182 -13.60 6.83 -2.91
C PHE A 182 -14.30 8.20 -2.85
N ASP A 183 -14.18 8.96 -1.76
CA ASP A 183 -14.70 10.32 -1.61
C ASP A 183 -13.98 11.31 -2.55
N LEU A 184 -12.78 10.96 -3.06
CA LEU A 184 -12.15 11.68 -4.18
C LEU A 184 -12.92 11.52 -5.51
N GLY A 185 -13.89 10.60 -5.58
CA GLY A 185 -14.56 10.20 -6.82
C GLY A 185 -13.81 9.13 -7.61
N PHE A 186 -12.99 8.31 -6.95
CA PHE A 186 -12.22 7.28 -7.62
C PHE A 186 -13.10 6.10 -8.07
N GLU A 187 -13.05 5.76 -9.37
CA GLU A 187 -13.84 4.66 -9.98
C GLU A 187 -12.95 3.63 -10.71
N GLY A 188 -11.63 3.71 -10.54
CA GLY A 188 -10.67 2.86 -11.24
C GLY A 188 -10.45 1.50 -10.56
N TRP A 189 -9.31 0.87 -10.91
CA TRP A 189 -8.96 -0.45 -10.38
C TRP A 189 -8.65 -0.43 -8.88
N VAL A 190 -9.14 -1.45 -8.19
CA VAL A 190 -8.83 -1.73 -6.77
C VAL A 190 -8.03 -3.01 -6.70
N SER A 191 -6.80 -2.92 -6.21
CA SER A 191 -5.90 -4.06 -6.02
C SER A 191 -5.94 -4.54 -4.57
N LEU A 192 -5.85 -5.85 -4.37
CA LEU A 192 -5.81 -6.50 -3.05
C LEU A 192 -4.44 -7.15 -2.84
N GLU A 193 -3.41 -6.32 -2.60
CA GLU A 193 -2.01 -6.75 -2.54
C GLU A 193 -1.63 -7.43 -1.22
N LEU A 194 -1.64 -8.76 -1.22
CA LEU A 194 -1.29 -9.57 -0.04
C LEU A 194 0.20 -9.94 -0.01
N PHE A 195 0.90 -9.45 1.01
CA PHE A 195 2.21 -9.93 1.44
C PHE A 195 2.10 -10.52 2.85
N SER A 196 2.06 -11.84 2.94
CA SER A 196 1.84 -12.52 4.20
C SER A 196 2.65 -13.79 4.26
N ARG A 197 3.00 -14.24 5.45
CA ARG A 197 3.62 -15.56 5.63
C ARG A 197 2.81 -16.69 4.98
N SER A 198 1.48 -16.54 4.87
CA SER A 198 0.63 -17.51 4.19
C SER A 198 0.89 -17.60 2.68
N THR A 199 1.55 -16.63 2.03
CA THR A 199 1.93 -16.75 0.61
C THR A 199 3.05 -17.75 0.38
N ALA A 200 3.75 -18.17 1.44
CA ALA A 200 4.73 -19.23 1.41
C ALA A 200 4.17 -20.58 1.90
N ASP A 201 2.88 -20.68 2.22
CA ASP A 201 2.24 -21.95 2.60
C ASP A 201 2.25 -22.90 1.38
N PRO A 202 2.92 -24.07 1.46
CA PRO A 202 3.06 -24.98 0.33
C PRO A 202 1.76 -25.71 -0.04
N LYS A 203 0.68 -25.57 0.74
CA LYS A 203 -0.60 -26.21 0.43
C LYS A 203 -1.10 -25.76 -0.95
N PRO A 204 -1.49 -26.71 -1.83
CA PRO A 204 -2.04 -26.38 -3.14
C PRO A 204 -3.29 -25.49 -3.11
N ASP A 205 -4.08 -25.53 -2.02
CA ASP A 205 -5.29 -24.71 -1.86
C ASP A 205 -5.01 -23.25 -1.46
N THR A 206 -3.78 -22.91 -1.05
CA THR A 206 -3.42 -21.55 -0.59
C THR A 206 -3.86 -20.44 -1.56
N PRO A 207 -3.62 -20.54 -2.89
CA PRO A 207 -4.08 -19.52 -3.83
C PRO A 207 -5.61 -19.39 -3.88
N ALA A 208 -6.34 -20.51 -3.87
CA ALA A 208 -7.80 -20.51 -3.89
C ALA A 208 -8.39 -19.94 -2.59
N ALA A 209 -7.81 -20.28 -1.45
CA ALA A 209 -8.16 -19.69 -0.16
C ALA A 209 -7.92 -18.17 -0.13
N HIS A 210 -6.81 -17.68 -0.68
CA HIS A 210 -6.55 -16.24 -0.81
C HIS A 210 -7.54 -15.56 -1.77
N ALA A 211 -7.88 -16.18 -2.90
CA ALA A 211 -8.90 -15.65 -3.81
C ALA A 211 -10.27 -15.54 -3.13
N ARG A 212 -10.66 -16.53 -2.32
CA ARG A 212 -11.87 -16.50 -1.47
C ARG A 212 -11.87 -15.33 -0.49
N ARG A 213 -10.78 -15.18 0.26
CA ARG A 213 -10.62 -14.10 1.24
C ARG A 213 -10.62 -12.72 0.59
N GLY A 214 -9.92 -12.55 -0.53
CA GLY A 214 -9.91 -11.31 -1.29
C GLY A 214 -11.29 -10.93 -1.85
N ALA A 215 -12.02 -11.89 -2.42
CA ALA A 215 -13.38 -11.66 -2.90
C ALA A 215 -14.35 -11.28 -1.76
N GLU A 216 -14.25 -11.92 -0.60
CA GLU A 216 -15.04 -11.57 0.58
C GLU A 216 -14.72 -10.15 1.06
N SER A 217 -13.44 -9.79 1.14
CA SER A 217 -12.96 -8.44 1.45
C SER A 217 -13.57 -7.40 0.51
N TRP A 218 -13.53 -7.64 -0.80
CA TRP A 218 -14.13 -6.74 -1.79
C TRP A 218 -15.66 -6.63 -1.63
N ARG A 219 -16.38 -7.75 -1.45
CA ARG A 219 -17.83 -7.73 -1.21
C ARG A 219 -18.20 -6.91 0.04
N LYS A 220 -17.45 -7.09 1.12
CA LYS A 220 -17.64 -6.30 2.36
C LYS A 220 -17.38 -4.82 2.10
N LEU A 221 -16.32 -4.47 1.37
CA LEU A 221 -15.98 -3.08 1.02
C LEU A 221 -17.09 -2.41 0.20
N VAL A 222 -17.54 -3.06 -0.88
CA VAL A 222 -18.64 -2.60 -1.74
C VAL A 222 -19.90 -2.34 -0.91
N ARG A 223 -20.26 -3.27 -0.02
CA ARG A 223 -21.41 -3.13 0.87
C ARG A 223 -21.25 -1.98 1.86
N TYR A 224 -20.12 -1.87 2.56
CA TYR A 224 -19.92 -0.86 3.61
C TYR A 224 -19.77 0.56 3.07
N LEU A 225 -19.28 0.70 1.84
CA LEU A 225 -19.14 2.00 1.18
C LEU A 225 -20.33 2.33 0.25
N GLY A 226 -21.22 1.37 -0.01
CA GLY A 226 -22.35 1.57 -0.93
C GLY A 226 -21.91 1.75 -2.38
N LEU A 227 -20.82 1.09 -2.79
CA LEU A 227 -20.27 1.23 -4.14
C LEU A 227 -21.17 0.57 -5.18
N LYS A 228 -21.23 1.17 -6.37
CA LYS A 228 -21.91 0.58 -7.53
C LYS A 228 -20.95 -0.33 -8.29
N ALA A 229 -20.59 -1.45 -7.68
CA ALA A 229 -19.81 -2.50 -8.33
C ALA A 229 -20.67 -3.76 -8.47
N ASP A 230 -20.59 -4.41 -9.63
CA ASP A 230 -21.04 -5.79 -9.72
C ASP A 230 -20.23 -6.62 -8.70
N VAL A 231 -20.86 -7.60 -8.06
CA VAL A 231 -20.23 -8.59 -7.17
C VAL A 231 -20.89 -9.98 -7.31
N SER A 232 -21.67 -10.20 -8.38
CA SER A 232 -22.45 -11.42 -8.60
C SER A 232 -21.63 -12.61 -9.12
N TRP A 233 -20.31 -12.49 -9.15
CA TRP A 233 -19.43 -13.60 -9.52
C TRP A 233 -19.30 -14.64 -8.41
N HIS A 234 -19.14 -15.89 -8.82
CA HIS A 234 -18.87 -17.02 -7.95
C HIS A 234 -17.41 -17.46 -8.10
N ILE A 235 -16.81 -17.90 -7.00
CA ILE A 235 -15.48 -18.51 -7.04
C ILE A 235 -15.68 -19.95 -7.47
N VAL A 236 -15.09 -20.30 -8.60
CA VAL A 236 -15.12 -21.66 -9.11
C VAL A 236 -14.06 -22.48 -8.37
N ASP A 237 -14.49 -23.37 -7.49
CA ASP A 237 -13.59 -24.36 -6.90
C ASP A 237 -13.25 -25.40 -7.98
N ARG A 238 -12.00 -25.37 -8.47
CA ARG A 238 -11.48 -26.40 -9.39
C ARG A 238 -11.06 -27.65 -8.63
N THR A 239 -11.87 -28.13 -7.69
CA THR A 239 -11.64 -29.41 -7.01
C THR A 239 -12.18 -30.61 -7.78
N GLU A 240 -12.81 -30.40 -8.94
CA GLU A 240 -13.23 -31.48 -9.84
C GLU A 240 -12.38 -31.47 -11.12
N GLY A 241 -11.45 -32.42 -11.22
CA GLY A 241 -10.87 -32.88 -12.49
C GLY A 241 -9.40 -32.53 -12.75
N VAL A 242 -8.49 -33.36 -12.23
CA VAL A 242 -7.34 -33.94 -12.97
C VAL A 242 -7.20 -35.40 -12.53
#